data_AF-A0A945CQY6-F1
#
_entry.id   AF-A0A945CQY6-F1
#
_cell.length_a   1.000
_cell.length_b   1.000
_cell.length_c   1.000
_cell.angle_alpha   90.00
_cell.angle_beta   90.00
_cell.angle_gamma   90.00
#
_symmetry.space_group_name_H-M   'P 1'
#
loop_
_entity.id
_entity.type
_entity.pdbx_description
1 polymer ?
#
loop_
_entity_poly.entity_id
_entity_poly.type
_entity_poly.pdbx_seq_one_letter_code
_entity_poly.pdbx_strand_id
1 'polypeptide(L)'
;LEPVGEWAAGINLRLPLFEGGRHLASTKAATASLRSAEYALQAAAAAEAADRQIALEQQESARARRRYIAAAVRSKRRSVVATRELYRAGRVSLSDLLVQEMDLLQLQIQERGAAYAEMTAILRYHAVAGRLTAQSVSEIVRRKI
;
A
#
# COMPACT_ATOMS: atom_id res chain seq x y z
N LEU A 1 42.22 25.31 -67.25
CA LEU A 1 40.75 25.47 -67.08
C LEU A 1 40.30 24.28 -66.24
N GLU A 2 40.07 24.49 -64.94
CA GLU A 2 39.56 23.47 -64.01
C GLU A 2 38.04 23.27 -64.23
N PRO A 3 37.50 22.04 -64.15
CA PRO A 3 36.06 21.85 -64.31
C PRO A 3 35.31 22.37 -63.08
N VAL A 4 34.28 23.16 -63.37
CA VAL A 4 33.32 23.79 -62.46
C VAL A 4 32.52 22.70 -61.72
N GLY A 5 32.33 22.88 -60.41
CA GLY A 5 31.72 21.90 -59.50
C GLY A 5 30.35 21.38 -59.96
N GLU A 6 30.22 20.06 -59.96
CA GLU A 6 28.96 19.34 -60.22
C GLU A 6 28.09 19.29 -58.97
N TRP A 7 26.82 19.60 -59.13
CA TRP A 7 25.79 19.40 -58.11
C TRP A 7 24.74 18.43 -58.64
N ALA A 8 24.43 17.42 -57.84
CA ALA A 8 23.40 16.43 -58.16
C ALA A 8 22.28 16.46 -57.10
N ALA A 9 21.04 16.46 -57.57
CA ALA A 9 19.85 16.24 -56.75
C ALA A 9 19.04 15.11 -57.37
N GLY A 10 18.63 14.14 -56.55
CA GLY A 10 17.88 12.96 -56.99
C GLY A 10 16.85 12.54 -55.96
N ILE A 11 15.68 12.11 -56.44
CA ILE A 11 14.60 11.56 -55.62
C ILE A 11 14.64 10.04 -55.77
N ASN A 12 14.71 9.32 -54.65
CA ASN A 12 14.68 7.85 -54.63
C ASN A 12 13.32 7.36 -54.11
N LEU A 13 12.57 6.66 -54.96
CA LEU A 13 11.30 6.03 -54.63
C LEU A 13 11.50 4.51 -54.58
N ARG A 14 11.19 3.88 -53.43
CA ARG A 14 11.13 2.42 -53.31
C ARG A 14 9.70 1.98 -53.04
N LEU A 15 9.16 1.18 -53.94
CA LEU A 15 7.87 0.54 -53.79
C LEU A 15 8.06 -0.98 -53.91
N PRO A 16 8.01 -1.74 -52.81
CA PRO A 16 8.17 -3.19 -52.88
C PRO A 16 6.92 -3.82 -53.51
N LEU A 17 7.10 -4.57 -54.60
CA LEU A 17 6.00 -5.23 -55.31
C LEU A 17 5.72 -6.66 -54.81
N PHE A 18 6.76 -7.35 -54.31
CA PHE A 18 6.64 -8.68 -53.71
C PHE A 18 7.70 -8.89 -52.63
N GLU A 19 7.28 -9.23 -51.42
CA GLU A 19 8.18 -9.45 -50.28
C GLU A 19 7.95 -10.79 -49.56
N GLY A 20 7.33 -11.77 -50.24
CA GLY A 20 7.07 -13.09 -49.63
C GLY A 20 6.18 -13.04 -48.37
N GLY A 21 5.31 -12.02 -48.25
CA GLY A 21 4.41 -11.88 -47.09
C GLY A 21 5.03 -11.23 -45.84
N ARG A 22 6.28 -10.77 -45.88
CA ARG A 22 6.96 -10.13 -44.75
C ARG A 22 6.17 -8.97 -44.12
N HIS A 23 5.67 -8.05 -44.93
CA HIS A 23 4.83 -6.95 -44.44
C HIS A 23 3.52 -7.43 -43.79
N LEU A 24 2.89 -8.47 -44.34
CA LEU A 24 1.69 -9.07 -43.75
C LEU A 24 2.00 -9.74 -42.40
N ALA A 25 3.13 -10.45 -42.29
CA ALA A 25 3.56 -11.05 -41.03
C ALA A 25 3.89 -9.98 -39.99
N SER A 26 4.60 -8.91 -40.38
CA SER A 26 4.94 -7.79 -39.51
C SER A 26 3.71 -7.06 -38.98
N THR A 27 2.72 -6.78 -39.83
CA THR A 27 1.45 -6.16 -39.41
C THR A 27 0.62 -7.07 -38.50
N LYS A 28 0.57 -8.38 -38.78
CA LYS A 28 -0.04 -9.36 -37.88
C LYS A 28 0.63 -9.39 -36.50
N ALA A 29 1.97 -9.38 -36.47
CA ALA A 29 2.73 -9.35 -35.23
C ALA A 29 2.46 -8.05 -34.43
N ALA A 30 2.48 -6.89 -35.10
CA ALA A 30 2.15 -5.61 -34.47
C ALA A 30 0.72 -5.59 -33.90
N THR A 31 -0.24 -6.16 -34.62
CA THR A 31 -1.64 -6.28 -34.17
C THR A 31 -1.77 -7.20 -32.96
N ALA A 32 -1.03 -8.32 -32.94
CA ALA A 32 -1.00 -9.23 -31.80
C ALA A 32 -0.37 -8.56 -30.57
N SER A 33 0.72 -7.82 -30.76
CA SER A 33 1.36 -7.03 -29.69
C SER A 33 0.42 -5.97 -29.12
N LEU A 34 -0.34 -5.27 -29.97
CA LEU A 34 -1.35 -4.30 -29.52
C LEU A 34 -2.42 -4.97 -28.65
N ARG A 35 -3.00 -6.10 -29.10
CA ARG A 35 -3.98 -6.86 -28.31
C ARG A 35 -3.41 -7.33 -26.97
N SER A 36 -2.16 -7.80 -26.97
CA SER A 36 -1.46 -8.18 -25.74
C SER A 36 -1.34 -7.00 -24.77
N ALA A 37 -0.97 -5.82 -25.27
CA ALA A 37 -0.89 -4.60 -24.47
C ALA A 37 -2.27 -4.16 -23.94
N GLU A 38 -3.33 -4.30 -24.72
CA GLU A 38 -4.71 -4.03 -24.28
C GLU A 38 -5.14 -4.96 -23.14
N TYR A 39 -4.85 -6.26 -23.24
CA TYR A 39 -5.13 -7.21 -22.16
C TYR A 39 -4.28 -6.93 -20.91
N ALA A 40 -3.01 -6.56 -21.09
CA ALA A 40 -2.14 -6.18 -19.98
C ALA A 40 -2.68 -4.92 -19.26
N LEU A 41 -3.20 -3.94 -20.00
CA LEU A 41 -3.84 -2.75 -19.44
C LEU A 41 -5.11 -3.11 -18.64
N GLN A 42 -5.96 -3.97 -19.19
CA GLN A 42 -7.17 -4.44 -18.49
C GLN A 42 -6.83 -5.18 -17.20
N ALA A 43 -5.83 -6.07 -17.24
CA ALA A 43 -5.36 -6.79 -16.07
C ALA A 43 -4.77 -5.84 -15.00
N ALA A 44 -3.97 -4.85 -15.42
CA ALA A 44 -3.40 -3.85 -14.52
C ALA A 44 -4.49 -3.01 -13.84
N ALA A 45 -5.52 -2.59 -14.58
CA ALA A 45 -6.64 -1.82 -14.03
C ALA A 45 -7.46 -2.65 -13.01
N ALA A 46 -7.70 -3.93 -13.30
CA ALA A 46 -8.39 -4.82 -12.38
C ALA A 46 -7.57 -5.07 -11.10
N ALA A 47 -6.25 -5.25 -11.24
CA ALA A 47 -5.34 -5.41 -10.11
C ALA A 47 -5.30 -4.15 -9.23
N GLU A 48 -5.20 -2.95 -9.83
CA GLU A 48 -5.21 -1.69 -9.10
C GLU A 48 -6.52 -1.50 -8.31
N ALA A 49 -7.67 -1.81 -8.92
CA ALA A 49 -8.97 -1.74 -8.25
C ALA A 49 -9.04 -2.69 -7.05
N ALA A 50 -8.57 -3.93 -7.21
CA ALA A 50 -8.53 -4.93 -6.15
C ALA A 50 -7.59 -4.50 -5.01
N ASP A 51 -6.38 -4.06 -5.33
CA ASP A 51 -5.39 -3.61 -4.36
C ASP A 51 -5.92 -2.42 -3.55
N ARG A 52 -6.63 -1.48 -4.20
CA ARG A 52 -7.22 -0.32 -3.53
C ARG A 52 -8.29 -0.73 -2.54
N GLN A 53 -9.17 -1.66 -2.93
CA GLN A 53 -10.21 -2.18 -2.05
C GLN A 53 -9.60 -2.91 -0.83
N ILE A 54 -8.62 -3.78 -1.08
CA ILE A 54 -7.90 -4.49 -0.02
C ILE A 54 -7.22 -3.51 0.94
N ALA A 55 -6.59 -2.46 0.43
CA ALA A 55 -5.91 -1.47 1.27
C ALA A 55 -6.90 -0.66 2.13
N LEU A 56 -8.08 -0.32 1.58
CA LEU A 56 -9.14 0.36 2.33
C LEU A 56 -9.66 -0.52 3.48
N GLU A 57 -9.98 -1.78 3.19
CA GLU A 57 -10.45 -2.73 4.22
C GLU A 57 -9.40 -2.96 5.31
N GLN A 58 -8.13 -3.07 4.94
CA GLN A 58 -7.02 -3.17 5.89
C GLN A 58 -6.92 -1.93 6.78
N GLN A 59 -7.09 -0.73 6.22
CA GLN A 59 -7.10 0.52 6.97
C GLN A 59 -8.25 0.57 7.98
N GLU A 60 -9.47 0.22 7.55
CA GLU A 60 -10.65 0.20 8.42
C GLU A 60 -10.53 -0.83 9.54
N SER A 61 -10.06 -2.04 9.20
CA SER A 61 -9.80 -3.11 10.15
C SER A 61 -8.74 -2.71 11.18
N ALA A 62 -7.64 -2.10 10.76
CA ALA A 62 -6.59 -1.63 11.66
C ALA A 62 -7.10 -0.53 12.61
N ARG A 63 -7.92 0.40 12.10
CA ARG A 63 -8.57 1.44 12.91
C ARG A 63 -9.53 0.83 13.95
N ALA A 64 -10.37 -0.13 13.55
CA ALA A 64 -11.29 -0.81 14.46
C ALA A 64 -10.51 -1.58 15.54
N ARG A 65 -9.49 -2.34 15.15
CA ARG A 65 -8.62 -3.08 16.07
C ARG A 65 -7.98 -2.18 17.12
N ARG A 66 -7.44 -1.03 16.71
CA ARG A 66 -6.87 -0.04 17.65
C ARG A 66 -7.92 0.44 18.65
N ARG A 67 -9.15 0.76 18.19
CA ARG A 67 -10.24 1.20 19.06
C ARG A 67 -10.62 0.14 20.11
N TYR A 68 -10.71 -1.12 19.70
CA TYR A 68 -11.03 -2.22 20.62
C TYR A 68 -9.94 -2.46 21.65
N ILE A 69 -8.66 -2.47 21.24
CA ILE A 69 -7.54 -2.63 22.17
C ILE A 69 -7.47 -1.45 23.15
N ALA A 70 -7.66 -0.21 22.67
CA ALA A 70 -7.71 0.97 23.55
C ALA A 70 -8.85 0.86 24.58
N ALA A 71 -10.00 0.32 24.19
CA ALA A 71 -11.10 0.05 25.12
C ALA A 71 -10.74 -1.04 26.15
N ALA A 72 -10.06 -2.10 25.72
CA ALA A 72 -9.56 -3.16 26.59
C ALA A 72 -8.55 -2.61 27.61
N VAL A 73 -7.60 -1.76 27.19
CA VAL A 73 -6.65 -1.09 28.09
C VAL A 73 -7.37 -0.26 29.14
N ARG A 74 -8.35 0.56 28.75
CA ARG A 74 -9.14 1.36 29.70
C ARG A 74 -9.90 0.47 30.69
N SER A 75 -10.49 -0.62 30.21
CA SER A 75 -11.21 -1.56 31.05
C SER A 75 -10.27 -2.24 32.06
N LYS A 76 -9.16 -2.81 31.58
CA LYS A 76 -8.18 -3.49 32.42
C LYS A 76 -7.53 -2.55 33.43
N ARG A 77 -7.29 -1.29 33.07
CA ARG A 77 -6.78 -0.27 34.00
C ARG A 77 -7.72 -0.10 35.20
N ARG A 78 -9.04 -0.07 34.98
CA ARG A 78 -10.02 -0.02 36.09
C ARG A 78 -9.98 -1.29 36.94
N SER A 79 -9.85 -2.45 36.32
CA SER A 79 -9.69 -3.72 37.04
C SER A 79 -8.45 -3.72 37.93
N VAL A 80 -7.29 -3.27 37.42
CA VAL A 80 -6.05 -3.15 38.20
C VAL A 80 -6.24 -2.20 39.39
N VAL A 81 -6.91 -1.06 39.20
CA VAL A 81 -7.22 -0.13 40.31
C VAL A 81 -8.06 -0.83 41.38
N ALA A 82 -9.11 -1.53 41.00
CA ALA A 82 -9.95 -2.28 41.95
C ALA A 82 -9.16 -3.39 42.68
N THR A 83 -8.35 -4.17 41.95
CA THR A 83 -7.49 -5.21 42.55
C THR A 83 -6.47 -4.62 43.50
N ARG A 84 -5.91 -3.43 43.20
CA ARG A 84 -4.98 -2.73 44.08
C ARG A 84 -5.63 -2.33 45.40
N GLU A 85 -6.88 -1.85 45.37
CA GLU A 85 -7.62 -1.55 46.61
C GLU A 85 -7.92 -2.82 47.41
N LEU A 86 -8.27 -3.93 46.76
CA LEU A 86 -8.44 -5.21 47.44
C LEU A 86 -7.15 -5.72 48.08
N TYR A 87 -6.01 -5.54 47.40
CA TYR A 87 -4.70 -5.93 47.92
C TYR A 87 -4.35 -5.12 49.18
N ARG A 88 -4.56 -3.79 49.14
CA ARG A 88 -4.36 -2.91 50.31
C ARG A 88 -5.25 -3.30 51.49
N ALA A 89 -6.45 -3.81 51.21
CA ALA A 89 -7.36 -4.33 52.22
C ALA A 89 -7.04 -5.77 52.66
N GLY A 90 -5.96 -6.38 52.16
CA GLY A 90 -5.56 -7.76 52.48
C GLY A 90 -6.49 -8.85 51.90
N ARG A 91 -7.33 -8.50 50.91
CA ARG A 91 -8.37 -9.39 50.35
C ARG A 91 -7.92 -10.19 49.13
N VAL A 92 -6.78 -9.83 48.53
CA VAL A 92 -6.14 -10.57 47.43
C VAL A 92 -4.63 -10.60 47.67
N SER A 93 -3.94 -11.55 47.04
CA SER A 93 -2.48 -11.66 47.20
C SER A 93 -1.74 -10.60 46.37
N LEU A 94 -0.47 -10.34 46.72
CA LEU A 94 0.40 -9.51 45.87
C LEU A 94 0.58 -10.13 44.48
N SER A 95 0.67 -11.45 44.40
CA SER A 95 0.80 -12.17 43.13
C SER A 95 -0.39 -11.91 42.20
N ASP A 96 -1.62 -11.89 42.73
CA ASP A 96 -2.82 -11.58 41.93
C ASP A 96 -2.77 -10.16 41.38
N LEU A 97 -2.34 -9.18 42.19
CA LEU A 97 -2.15 -7.81 41.73
C LEU A 97 -1.12 -7.73 40.60
N LEU A 98 0.04 -8.38 40.77
CA LEU A 98 1.10 -8.38 39.76
C LEU A 98 0.66 -9.03 38.45
N VAL A 99 -0.14 -10.09 38.48
CA VAL A 99 -0.73 -10.69 37.27
C VAL A 99 -1.63 -9.69 36.56
N GLN A 100 -2.50 -8.98 37.29
CA GLN A 100 -3.38 -7.96 36.68
C GLN A 100 -2.59 -6.80 36.06
N GLU A 101 -1.51 -6.37 36.72
CA GLU A 101 -0.62 -5.31 36.22
C GLU A 101 0.17 -5.75 34.99
N MET A 102 0.65 -7.01 34.97
CA MET A 102 1.32 -7.60 33.81
C MET A 102 0.39 -7.67 32.60
N ASP A 103 -0.85 -8.14 32.78
CA ASP A 103 -1.86 -8.17 31.72
C ASP A 103 -2.16 -6.75 31.17
N LEU A 104 -2.23 -5.74 32.05
CA LEU A 104 -2.40 -4.35 31.64
C LEU A 104 -1.22 -3.89 30.78
N LEU A 105 0.01 -4.18 31.20
CA LEU A 105 1.21 -3.83 30.45
C LEU A 105 1.21 -4.50 29.06
N GLN A 106 0.84 -5.78 28.99
CA GLN A 106 0.72 -6.50 27.71
C GLN A 106 -0.31 -5.83 26.79
N LEU A 107 -1.48 -5.45 27.30
CA LEU A 107 -2.47 -4.72 26.52
C LEU A 107 -1.97 -3.35 26.05
N GLN A 108 -1.19 -2.64 26.87
CA GLN A 108 -0.60 -1.35 26.48
C GLN A 108 0.46 -1.51 25.38
N ILE A 109 1.25 -2.58 25.42
CA ILE A 109 2.18 -2.91 24.33
C ILE A 109 1.40 -3.21 23.04
N GLN A 110 0.32 -4.00 23.13
CA GLN A 110 -0.55 -4.29 22.00
C GLN A 110 -1.22 -3.03 21.44
N GLU A 111 -1.62 -2.08 22.30
CA GLU A 111 -2.20 -0.80 21.88
C GLU A 111 -1.22 0.02 21.03
N ARG A 112 0.05 0.09 21.45
CA ARG A 112 1.12 0.74 20.68
C ARG A 112 1.33 0.04 19.34
N GLY A 113 1.42 -1.30 19.35
CA GLY A 113 1.52 -2.09 18.11
C GLY A 113 0.36 -1.83 17.15
N ALA A 114 -0.87 -1.75 17.67
CA ALA A 114 -2.06 -1.45 16.88
C ALA A 114 -2.07 -0.01 16.33
N ALA A 115 -1.49 0.95 17.05
CA ALA A 115 -1.32 2.31 16.55
C ALA A 115 -0.36 2.37 15.35
N TYR A 116 0.78 1.67 15.43
CA TYR A 116 1.70 1.56 14.29
C TYR A 116 1.06 0.82 13.11
N ALA A 117 0.33 -0.28 13.37
CA ALA A 117 -0.38 -1.00 12.32
C ALA A 117 -1.44 -0.13 11.61
N GLU A 118 -2.19 0.69 12.34
CA GLU A 118 -3.13 1.67 11.75
C GLU A 118 -2.37 2.67 10.86
N MET A 119 -1.25 3.20 11.33
CA MET A 119 -0.45 4.16 10.58
C MET A 119 0.07 3.56 9.26
N THR A 120 0.65 2.36 9.31
CA THR A 120 1.13 1.65 8.11
C THR A 120 -0.01 1.33 7.15
N ALA A 121 -1.19 0.95 7.65
CA ALA A 121 -2.35 0.68 6.80
C ALA A 121 -2.85 1.94 6.06
N ILE A 122 -2.85 3.09 6.74
CA ILE A 122 -3.16 4.39 6.11
C ILE A 122 -2.13 4.71 5.02
N LEU A 123 -0.84 4.57 5.30
CA LEU A 123 0.22 4.81 4.32
C LEU A 123 0.07 3.90 3.09
N ARG A 124 -0.22 2.61 3.31
CA ARG A 124 -0.45 1.64 2.22
C ARG A 124 -1.65 2.04 1.35
N TYR A 125 -2.75 2.46 1.96
CA TYR A 125 -3.91 2.97 1.21
C TYR A 125 -3.54 4.15 0.31
N HIS A 126 -2.80 5.13 0.85
CA HIS A 126 -2.34 6.28 0.04
C HIS A 126 -1.33 5.89 -1.05
N ALA A 127 -0.49 4.87 -0.80
CA ALA A 127 0.45 4.34 -1.80
C ALA A 127 -0.28 3.72 -2.98
N VAL A 128 -1.25 2.83 -2.72
CA VAL A 128 -2.04 2.17 -3.76
C VAL A 128 -2.96 3.17 -4.48
N ALA A 129 -3.43 4.21 -3.80
CA ALA A 129 -4.19 5.28 -4.44
C ALA A 129 -3.33 6.22 -5.33
N GLY A 130 -2.00 6.01 -5.40
CA GLY A 130 -1.08 6.86 -6.15
C GLY A 130 -0.90 8.27 -5.55
N ARG A 131 -1.25 8.46 -4.28
CA ARG A 131 -1.26 9.76 -3.58
C ARG A 131 -0.22 9.87 -2.47
N LEU A 132 0.70 8.90 -2.38
CA LEU A 132 1.75 8.93 -1.39
C LEU A 132 2.84 9.91 -1.83
N THR A 133 2.92 11.05 -1.14
CA THR A 133 3.98 12.03 -1.30
C THR A 133 4.77 12.16 0.00
N ALA A 134 5.97 12.74 -0.05
CA ALA A 134 6.76 13.03 1.16
C ALA A 134 5.97 13.90 2.15
N GLN A 135 5.16 14.84 1.64
CA GLN A 135 4.25 15.64 2.45
C GLN A 135 3.17 14.78 3.11
N SER A 136 2.49 13.90 2.35
CA SER A 136 1.47 12.99 2.88
C SER A 136 2.01 12.12 4.02
N VAL A 137 3.25 11.61 3.89
CA VAL A 137 3.92 10.84 4.96
C VAL A 137 4.10 11.69 6.21
N SER A 138 4.65 12.90 6.07
CA SER A 138 4.89 13.79 7.20
C SER A 138 3.61 14.17 7.96
N GLU A 139 2.51 14.39 7.23
CA GLU A 139 1.20 14.72 7.81
C GLU A 139 0.58 13.54 8.56
N ILE A 140 0.63 12.34 7.97
CA ILE A 140 0.10 11.11 8.58
C ILE A 140 0.87 10.77 9.86
N VAL A 141 2.20 10.91 9.83
CA VAL A 141 3.06 10.66 11.00
C VAL A 141 2.84 11.74 12.08
N ARG A 142 2.83 13.03 11.72
CA ARG A 142 2.60 14.14 12.69
C ARG A 142 1.24 14.08 13.37
N ARG A 143 0.19 13.63 12.68
CA ARG A 143 -1.18 13.60 13.24
C ARG A 143 -1.39 12.46 14.25
N LYS A 144 -0.48 11.48 14.31
CA LYS A 144 -0.65 10.22 15.05
C LYS A 144 0.40 9.97 16.13
N ILE A 145 1.51 10.73 16.14
CA ILE A 145 2.41 10.90 17.30
C ILE A 145 1.76 11.89 18.27
#